data_AF-A0A533WC93-F1
#
_entry.id   AF-A0A533WC93-F1
#
_cell.length_a   1.000
_cell.length_b   1.000
_cell.length_c   1.000
_cell.angle_alpha   90.00
_cell.angle_beta   90.00
_cell.angle_gamma   90.00
#
_symmetry.space_group_name_H-M   'P 1'
#
loop_
_entity.id
_entity.type
_entity.pdbx_description
1 polymer ?
#
loop_
_entity_poly.entity_id
_entity_poly.type
_entity_poly.pdbx_seq_one_letter_code
_entity_poly.pdbx_strand_id
1 'polypeptide(L)'
;KTYCNFAIKYLYVMGKAFERIEVFVFSTRLTRVTPELQRGDFGATMRLLSDSVPHWGGGTKIGACLSTLLERYGHLIDRRTIVIVISDGMDTGEVALLEDRMRRLKQRSRWVVWLNPLLADPAYEPICRGMQAALPYADTFTSANTVIELQKFSQMLRDRGSERRGNRVS
;
A
#
# COMPACT_ATOMS: atom_id res chain seq x y z
N LYS A 1 -17.50 0.34 -2.15
CA LYS A 1 -16.93 -0.49 -3.27
C LYS A 1 -16.39 0.38 -4.43
N THR A 2 -17.08 1.43 -4.87
CA THR A 2 -16.66 2.32 -5.98
C THR A 2 -15.38 3.13 -5.72
N TYR A 3 -15.15 3.58 -4.48
CA TYR A 3 -14.02 4.45 -4.12
C TYR A 3 -12.65 3.77 -4.17
N CYS A 4 -12.54 2.52 -3.70
CA CYS A 4 -11.27 1.78 -3.71
C CYS A 4 -10.76 1.53 -5.14
N ASN A 5 -11.68 1.30 -6.09
CA ASN A 5 -11.35 1.15 -7.52
C ASN A 5 -10.75 2.42 -8.12
N PHE A 6 -11.31 3.60 -7.78
CA PHE A 6 -10.76 4.87 -8.24
C PHE A 6 -9.36 5.13 -7.65
N ALA A 7 -9.18 4.92 -6.35
CA ALA A 7 -7.88 5.11 -5.70
C ALA A 7 -6.80 4.21 -6.30
N ILE A 8 -7.08 2.90 -6.51
CA ILE A 8 -6.14 1.96 -7.12
C ILE A 8 -5.79 2.39 -8.56
N LYS A 9 -6.80 2.74 -9.37
CA LYS A 9 -6.59 3.22 -10.75
C LYS A 9 -5.76 4.50 -10.78
N TYR A 10 -6.11 5.47 -9.93
CA TYR A 10 -5.40 6.73 -9.83
C TYR A 10 -3.94 6.50 -9.45
N LEU A 11 -3.68 5.75 -8.37
CA LEU A 11 -2.33 5.42 -7.90
C LEU A 11 -1.53 4.62 -8.95
N TYR A 12 -2.16 3.73 -9.70
CA TYR A 12 -1.48 3.03 -10.79
C TYR A 12 -1.11 3.95 -11.95
N VAL A 13 -2.03 4.78 -12.42
CA VAL A 13 -1.78 5.75 -13.51
C VAL A 13 -0.70 6.75 -13.09
N MET A 14 -0.80 7.27 -11.88
CA MET A 14 0.22 8.09 -11.25
C MET A 14 1.57 7.40 -11.14
N GLY A 15 1.54 6.13 -10.76
CA GLY A 15 2.69 5.26 -10.65
C GLY A 15 3.51 5.14 -11.93
N LYS A 16 2.87 5.35 -13.09
CA LYS A 16 3.57 5.40 -14.38
C LYS A 16 4.50 6.61 -14.54
N ALA A 17 4.40 7.62 -13.67
CA ALA A 17 5.37 8.71 -13.62
C ALA A 17 6.71 8.27 -12.99
N PHE A 18 6.77 7.09 -12.38
CA PHE A 18 7.99 6.50 -11.82
C PHE A 18 8.59 5.49 -12.80
N GLU A 19 9.89 5.26 -12.70
CA GLU A 19 10.63 4.30 -13.54
C GLU A 19 10.05 2.89 -13.47
N ARG A 20 9.46 2.51 -12.34
CA ARG A 20 8.90 1.19 -12.11
C ARG A 20 7.73 1.24 -11.13
N ILE A 21 6.65 0.55 -11.47
CA ILE A 21 5.53 0.28 -10.58
C ILE A 21 5.30 -1.22 -10.42
N GLU A 22 5.01 -1.63 -9.19
CA GLU A 22 4.62 -2.97 -8.82
C GLU A 22 3.35 -2.91 -7.98
N VAL A 23 2.35 -3.72 -8.33
CA VAL A 23 1.05 -3.72 -7.65
C VAL A 23 0.74 -5.12 -7.15
N PHE A 24 0.29 -5.17 -5.91
CA PHE A 24 -0.12 -6.39 -5.24
C PHE A 24 -1.51 -6.21 -4.65
N VAL A 25 -2.27 -7.29 -4.65
CA VAL A 25 -3.54 -7.43 -3.94
C VAL A 25 -3.31 -8.38 -2.79
N PHE A 26 -3.87 -8.06 -1.61
CA PHE A 26 -3.74 -8.92 -0.45
C PHE A 26 -5.06 -9.08 0.33
N SER A 27 -5.26 -10.28 0.87
CA SER A 27 -6.24 -10.58 1.92
C SER A 27 -5.64 -11.60 2.88
N THR A 28 -5.94 -12.89 2.71
CA THR A 28 -5.26 -14.02 3.37
C THR A 28 -3.98 -14.45 2.65
N ARG A 29 -3.82 -14.02 1.39
CA ARG A 29 -2.66 -14.28 0.52
C ARG A 29 -2.27 -13.03 -0.26
N LEU A 30 -1.02 -12.96 -0.69
CA LEU A 30 -0.48 -11.89 -1.54
C LEU A 30 -0.44 -12.35 -3.00
N THR A 31 -1.02 -11.55 -3.89
CA THR A 31 -1.02 -11.80 -5.34
C THR A 31 -0.45 -10.59 -6.07
N ARG A 32 0.57 -10.80 -6.91
CA ARG A 32 1.11 -9.74 -7.79
C ARG A 32 0.21 -9.58 -9.00
N VAL A 33 -0.26 -8.35 -9.26
CA VAL A 33 -1.19 -8.02 -10.36
C VAL A 33 -0.61 -7.03 -11.39
N THR A 34 0.67 -6.68 -11.25
CA THR A 34 1.38 -5.82 -12.22
C THR A 34 1.22 -6.28 -13.67
N PRO A 35 1.35 -7.58 -14.02
CA PRO A 35 1.22 -8.02 -15.42
C PRO A 35 -0.16 -7.74 -16.03
N GLU A 36 -1.23 -7.97 -15.28
CA GLU A 36 -2.62 -7.75 -15.68
C GLU A 36 -2.87 -6.25 -15.90
N LEU A 37 -2.38 -5.42 -14.99
CA LEU A 37 -2.49 -3.96 -15.11
C LEU A 37 -1.68 -3.39 -16.28
N GLN A 38 -0.52 -3.97 -16.61
CA GLN A 38 0.28 -3.56 -17.77
C GLN A 38 -0.40 -3.89 -19.09
N ARG A 39 -1.19 -4.97 -19.14
CA ARG A 39 -2.02 -5.35 -20.29
C ARG A 39 -3.30 -4.52 -20.41
N GLY A 40 -3.59 -3.65 -19.44
CA GLY A 40 -4.82 -2.86 -19.39
C GLY A 40 -6.05 -3.65 -18.90
N ASP A 41 -5.88 -4.88 -18.42
CA ASP A 41 -6.98 -5.71 -17.92
C ASP A 41 -7.30 -5.38 -16.45
N PHE A 42 -7.91 -4.20 -16.26
CA PHE A 42 -8.43 -3.80 -14.95
C PHE A 42 -9.57 -4.71 -14.48
N GLY A 43 -10.30 -5.34 -15.40
CA GLY A 43 -11.37 -6.28 -15.07
C GLY A 43 -10.82 -7.53 -14.37
N ALA A 44 -9.72 -8.10 -14.85
CA ALA A 44 -9.01 -9.19 -14.18
C ALA A 44 -8.49 -8.77 -12.80
N THR A 45 -7.91 -7.57 -12.68
CA THR A 45 -7.43 -7.05 -11.38
C THR A 45 -8.58 -6.91 -10.38
N MET A 46 -9.74 -6.38 -10.82
CA MET A 46 -10.92 -6.24 -9.98
C MET A 46 -11.57 -7.58 -9.65
N ARG A 47 -11.52 -8.57 -10.54
CA ARG A 47 -11.95 -9.94 -10.25
C ARG A 47 -11.06 -10.56 -9.18
N LEU A 48 -9.74 -10.47 -9.31
CA LEU A 48 -8.81 -10.94 -8.28
C LEU A 48 -9.05 -10.26 -6.92
N LEU A 49 -9.30 -8.94 -6.91
CA LEU A 49 -9.73 -8.23 -5.70
C LEU A 49 -11.06 -8.77 -5.17
N SER A 50 -12.05 -8.94 -6.04
CA SER A 50 -13.40 -9.40 -5.65
C SER A 50 -13.41 -10.84 -5.17
N ASP A 51 -12.52 -11.69 -5.69
CA ASP A 51 -12.26 -13.09 -5.33
C ASP A 51 -11.37 -13.22 -4.08
N SER A 52 -10.64 -12.15 -3.74
CA SER A 52 -9.93 -12.01 -2.46
C SER A 52 -10.83 -11.44 -1.34
N VAL A 53 -11.95 -10.82 -1.72
CA VAL A 53 -12.99 -10.19 -0.88
C VAL A 53 -14.18 -11.09 -0.48
N PRO A 54 -14.48 -12.27 -1.07
CA PRO A 54 -15.64 -13.05 -0.68
C PRO A 54 -15.28 -13.84 0.57
N HIS A 55 -15.98 -13.52 1.66
CA HIS A 55 -15.88 -14.13 2.98
C HIS A 55 -14.87 -13.46 3.91
N TRP A 56 -15.33 -12.37 4.51
CA TRP A 56 -14.88 -11.84 5.80
C TRP A 56 -14.88 -12.87 6.96
N GLY A 57 -15.16 -14.15 6.70
CA GLY A 57 -15.06 -15.23 7.69
C GLY A 57 -13.64 -15.72 7.98
N GLY A 58 -12.66 -15.43 7.10
CA GLY A 58 -11.25 -15.83 7.30
C GLY A 58 -10.29 -14.72 7.74
N GLY A 59 -10.75 -13.46 7.66
CA GLY A 59 -9.98 -12.26 7.98
C GLY A 59 -8.84 -11.92 7.00
N THR A 60 -8.27 -10.71 7.13
CA THR A 60 -7.06 -10.30 6.42
C THR A 60 -5.84 -10.73 7.23
N LYS A 61 -4.78 -11.20 6.57
CA LYS A 61 -3.49 -11.59 7.19
C LYS A 61 -2.37 -10.71 6.63
N ILE A 62 -2.37 -9.42 6.99
CA ILE A 62 -1.43 -8.40 6.49
C ILE A 62 0.00 -8.83 6.80
N GLY A 63 0.28 -9.26 8.04
CA GLY A 63 1.62 -9.71 8.45
C GLY A 63 2.16 -10.85 7.57
N ALA A 64 1.35 -11.85 7.27
CA ALA A 64 1.73 -12.97 6.39
C ALA A 64 1.94 -12.52 4.94
N CYS A 65 1.12 -11.60 4.45
CA CYS A 65 1.26 -11.02 3.11
C CYS A 65 2.54 -10.19 2.99
N LEU A 66 2.88 -9.39 4.01
CA LEU A 66 4.15 -8.65 4.05
C LEU A 66 5.37 -9.58 4.17
N SER A 67 5.24 -10.71 4.88
CA SER A 67 6.26 -11.77 4.88
C SER A 67 6.52 -12.26 3.46
N THR A 68 5.44 -12.63 2.75
CA THR A 68 5.52 -13.09 1.36
C THR A 68 6.13 -12.01 0.45
N LEU A 69 5.76 -10.74 0.64
CA LEU A 69 6.29 -9.61 -0.11
C LEU A 69 7.82 -9.50 0.08
N LEU A 70 8.27 -9.48 1.33
CA LEU A 70 9.69 -9.31 1.66
C LEU A 70 10.55 -10.52 1.24
N GLU A 71 10.00 -11.73 1.34
CA GLU A 71 10.70 -12.97 0.99
C GLU A 71 10.80 -13.19 -0.51
N ARG A 72 9.68 -13.07 -1.23
CA ARG A 72 9.62 -13.39 -2.68
C ARG A 72 9.94 -12.19 -3.56
N TYR A 73 9.53 -10.99 -3.13
CA TYR A 73 9.62 -9.76 -3.89
C TYR A 73 10.49 -8.71 -3.20
N GLY A 74 11.28 -9.08 -2.18
CA GLY A 74 12.13 -8.14 -1.47
C GLY A 74 13.18 -7.46 -2.35
N HIS A 75 13.59 -8.11 -3.44
CA HIS A 75 14.49 -7.53 -4.45
C HIS A 75 13.88 -6.32 -5.19
N LEU A 76 12.57 -6.07 -5.04
CA LEU A 76 11.86 -4.90 -5.58
C LEU A 76 11.90 -3.69 -4.63
N ILE A 77 12.37 -3.90 -3.39
CA ILE A 77 12.30 -2.94 -2.31
C ILE A 77 13.71 -2.57 -1.86
N ASP A 78 14.10 -1.34 -2.19
CA ASP A 78 15.34 -0.73 -1.78
C ASP A 78 15.10 0.70 -1.23
N ARG A 79 16.20 1.39 -0.89
CA ARG A 79 16.16 2.77 -0.36
C ARG A 79 15.70 3.82 -1.37
N ARG A 80 15.29 3.42 -2.57
CA ARG A 80 14.66 4.24 -3.59
C ARG A 80 13.16 3.95 -3.71
N THR A 81 12.70 2.81 -3.20
CA THR A 81 11.30 2.36 -3.29
C THR A 81 10.40 3.10 -2.29
N ILE A 82 9.25 3.56 -2.79
CA ILE A 82 8.14 4.04 -1.96
C ILE A 82 7.11 2.91 -1.89
N VAL A 83 6.73 2.52 -0.68
CA VAL A 83 5.73 1.46 -0.47
C VAL A 83 4.44 2.10 -0.01
N ILE A 84 3.36 1.82 -0.73
CA ILE A 84 2.02 2.32 -0.41
C ILE A 84 1.17 1.12 -0.01
N VAL A 85 0.66 1.13 1.21
CA VAL A 85 -0.29 0.13 1.74
C VAL A 85 -1.67 0.77 1.80
N ILE A 86 -2.67 0.13 1.21
CA ILE A 86 -4.06 0.59 1.27
C ILE A 86 -4.87 -0.40 2.10
N SER A 87 -5.21 -0.04 3.34
CA SER A 87 -5.93 -0.93 4.28
C SER A 87 -6.44 -0.17 5.49
N ASP A 88 -7.50 -0.67 6.12
CA ASP A 88 -8.01 -0.21 7.41
C ASP A 88 -7.22 -0.75 8.62
N GLY A 89 -6.23 -1.63 8.38
CA GLY A 89 -5.37 -2.22 9.40
C GLY A 89 -5.98 -3.40 10.15
N MET A 90 -7.16 -3.88 9.74
CA MET A 90 -7.75 -5.07 10.34
C MET A 90 -6.94 -6.31 9.95
N ASP A 91 -6.24 -6.91 10.90
CA ASP A 91 -5.45 -8.13 10.74
C ASP A 91 -5.92 -9.18 11.76
N THR A 92 -6.08 -10.41 11.29
CA THR A 92 -6.54 -11.58 12.08
C THR A 92 -5.44 -12.62 12.31
N GLY A 93 -4.23 -12.35 11.81
CA GLY A 93 -3.03 -13.14 12.05
C GLY A 93 -2.20 -12.63 13.24
N GLU A 94 -0.95 -13.07 13.28
CA GLU A 94 -0.02 -12.77 14.36
C GLU A 94 0.44 -11.31 14.34
N VAL A 95 0.08 -10.55 15.37
CA VAL A 95 0.43 -9.12 15.50
C VAL A 95 1.95 -8.92 15.53
N ALA A 96 2.69 -9.79 16.23
CA ALA A 96 4.15 -9.73 16.29
C ALA A 96 4.80 -9.93 14.91
N LEU A 97 4.21 -10.76 14.05
CA LEU A 97 4.68 -10.94 12.68
C LEU A 97 4.43 -9.67 11.88
N LEU A 98 3.22 -9.08 11.97
CA LEU A 98 2.93 -7.82 11.29
C LEU A 98 3.91 -6.72 11.71
N GLU A 99 4.15 -6.58 13.01
CA GLU A 99 5.09 -5.59 13.54
C GLU A 99 6.51 -5.79 12.98
N ASP A 100 7.05 -7.01 13.04
CA ASP A 100 8.38 -7.31 12.50
C ASP A 100 8.48 -7.05 11.00
N ARG A 101 7.43 -7.39 10.24
CA ARG A 101 7.41 -7.17 8.79
C ARG A 101 7.30 -5.70 8.44
N MET A 102 6.51 -4.92 9.18
CA MET A 102 6.44 -3.47 9.02
C MET A 102 7.78 -2.79 9.35
N ARG A 103 8.45 -3.22 10.43
CA ARG A 103 9.79 -2.75 10.79
C ARG A 103 10.81 -2.99 9.68
N ARG A 104 10.85 -4.21 9.13
CA ARG A 104 11.76 -4.56 8.02
C ARG A 104 11.42 -3.78 6.74
N LEU A 105 10.13 -3.61 6.45
CA LEU A 105 9.67 -2.83 5.30
C LEU A 105 10.15 -1.38 5.40
N LYS A 106 10.00 -0.76 6.58
CA LYS A 106 10.48 0.59 6.88
C LYS A 106 12.00 0.73 6.77
N GLN A 107 12.75 -0.27 7.22
CA GLN A 107 14.21 -0.29 7.09
C GLN A 107 14.69 -0.48 5.65
N ARG A 108 13.94 -1.18 4.80
CA ARG A 108 14.37 -1.44 3.41
C ARG A 108 13.93 -0.37 2.43
N SER A 109 12.75 0.21 2.64
CA SER A 109 12.18 1.21 1.76
C SER A 109 12.70 2.62 2.04
N ARG A 110 12.48 3.51 1.08
CA ARG A 110 12.65 4.95 1.29
C ARG A 110 11.57 5.51 2.20
N TRP A 111 10.33 5.12 1.93
CA TRP A 111 9.15 5.76 2.47
C TRP A 111 7.99 4.76 2.49
N VAL A 112 7.36 4.61 3.65
CA VAL A 112 6.16 3.75 3.84
C VAL A 112 4.95 4.64 4.06
N VAL A 113 4.00 4.58 3.14
CA VAL A 113 2.76 5.34 3.19
C VAL A 113 1.62 4.37 3.44
N TRP A 114 0.84 4.64 4.48
CA TRP A 114 -0.36 3.90 4.78
C TRP A 114 -1.59 4.75 4.47
N LEU A 115 -2.33 4.34 3.44
CA LEU A 115 -3.57 4.95 3.00
C LEU A 115 -4.74 4.18 3.60
N ASN A 116 -5.39 4.75 4.60
CA ASN A 116 -6.50 4.09 5.27
C ASN A 116 -7.84 4.63 4.73
N PRO A 117 -8.65 3.77 4.07
CA PRO A 117 -9.88 4.20 3.43
C PRO A 117 -11.00 4.55 4.42
N LEU A 118 -10.83 4.33 5.72
CA LEU A 118 -11.79 4.68 6.75
C LEU A 118 -11.45 6.00 7.47
N LEU A 119 -10.26 6.58 7.24
CA LEU A 119 -9.84 7.80 7.94
C LEU A 119 -10.67 9.05 7.64
N ALA A 120 -11.46 9.05 6.57
CA ALA A 120 -12.38 10.17 6.30
C ALA A 120 -13.62 10.15 7.21
N ASP A 121 -13.88 9.04 7.91
CA ASP A 121 -14.93 8.96 8.90
C ASP A 121 -14.43 9.55 10.23
N PRO A 122 -15.03 10.64 10.76
CA PRO A 122 -14.64 11.23 12.03
C PRO A 122 -14.75 10.28 13.23
N ALA A 123 -15.55 9.22 13.13
CA ALA A 123 -15.71 8.20 14.16
C ALA A 123 -14.64 7.09 14.07
N TYR A 124 -13.79 7.08 13.03
CA TYR A 124 -12.74 6.08 12.90
C TYR A 124 -11.62 6.30 13.92
N GLU A 125 -11.36 5.28 14.73
CA GLU A 125 -10.18 5.21 15.58
C GLU A 125 -9.32 3.99 15.20
N PRO A 126 -7.98 4.13 15.08
CA PRO A 126 -7.08 3.04 14.75
C PRO A 126 -6.81 2.11 15.94
N ILE A 127 -7.87 1.60 16.57
CA ILE A 127 -7.81 0.79 17.80
C ILE A 127 -7.50 -0.69 17.54
N CYS A 128 -7.63 -1.17 16.30
CA CYS A 128 -7.35 -2.56 16.00
C CYS A 128 -5.85 -2.85 16.16
N ARG A 129 -5.53 -4.00 16.76
CA ARG A 129 -4.15 -4.37 17.10
C ARG A 129 -3.22 -4.37 15.88
N GLY A 130 -3.74 -4.74 14.72
CA GLY A 130 -2.99 -4.72 13.47
C GLY A 130 -2.54 -3.30 13.08
N MET A 131 -3.46 -2.33 13.14
CA MET A 131 -3.13 -0.93 12.86
C MET A 131 -2.15 -0.37 13.89
N GLN A 132 -2.36 -0.64 15.18
CA GLN A 132 -1.43 -0.21 16.25
C GLN A 132 -0.01 -0.74 16.04
N ALA A 133 0.13 -2.00 15.58
CA ALA A 133 1.44 -2.58 15.28
C ALA A 133 2.09 -2.01 14.02
N ALA A 134 1.30 -1.60 13.03
CA ALA A 134 1.80 -1.06 11.77
C ALA A 134 2.15 0.44 11.83
N LEU A 135 1.38 1.22 12.58
CA LEU A 135 1.47 2.69 12.65
C LEU A 135 2.89 3.22 12.94
N PRO A 136 3.66 2.69 13.91
CA PRO A 136 5.00 3.21 14.23
C PRO A 136 5.98 3.16 13.06
N TYR A 137 5.70 2.36 12.04
CA TYR A 137 6.57 2.13 10.89
C TYR A 137 6.03 2.78 9.61
N ALA A 138 4.87 3.43 9.66
CA ALA A 138 4.37 4.27 8.58
C ALA A 138 4.96 5.68 8.71
N ASP A 139 5.62 6.15 7.66
CA ASP A 139 6.07 7.54 7.60
C ASP A 139 4.92 8.53 7.40
N THR A 140 3.82 8.05 6.83
CA THR A 140 2.62 8.85 6.57
C THR A 140 1.41 7.95 6.71
N PHE A 141 0.45 8.38 7.51
CA PHE A 141 -0.84 7.74 7.71
C PHE A 141 -1.93 8.76 7.33
N THR A 142 -2.65 8.51 6.25
CA THR A 142 -3.63 9.47 5.71
C THR A 142 -4.76 8.77 4.96
N SER A 143 -5.85 9.49 4.70
CA SER A 143 -6.96 9.03 3.86
C SER A 143 -6.58 9.11 2.36
N ALA A 144 -7.20 8.26 1.54
CA ALA A 144 -7.11 8.29 0.07
C ALA A 144 -8.49 8.39 -0.58
N ASN A 145 -9.45 8.94 0.15
CA ASN A 145 -10.87 8.83 -0.18
C ASN A 145 -11.34 9.98 -1.06
N THR A 146 -10.55 11.04 -1.13
CA THR A 146 -10.86 12.21 -1.94
C THR A 146 -9.80 12.46 -3.00
N VAL A 147 -10.23 13.02 -4.13
CA VAL A 147 -9.31 13.47 -5.21
C VAL A 147 -8.28 14.46 -4.68
N ILE A 148 -8.66 15.30 -3.72
CA ILE A 148 -7.79 16.29 -3.09
C ILE A 148 -6.67 15.62 -2.29
N GLU A 149 -7.00 14.60 -1.49
CA GLU A 149 -5.99 13.84 -0.74
C GLU A 149 -5.03 13.10 -1.66
N LEU A 150 -5.57 12.51 -2.72
CA LEU A 150 -4.77 11.86 -3.75
C LEU A 150 -3.86 12.87 -4.47
N GLN A 151 -4.34 14.07 -4.80
CA GLN A 151 -3.52 15.15 -5.37
C GLN A 151 -2.43 15.65 -4.41
N LYS A 152 -2.76 15.83 -3.13
CA LYS A 152 -1.77 16.18 -2.10
C LYS A 152 -0.68 15.10 -2.00
N PHE A 153 -1.10 13.84 -1.99
CA PHE A 153 -0.18 12.71 -2.00
C PHE A 153 0.71 12.71 -3.26
N SER A 154 0.13 12.99 -4.43
CA SER A 154 0.87 13.19 -5.68
C SER A 154 1.94 14.26 -5.59
N GLN A 155 1.61 15.38 -4.96
CA GLN A 155 2.54 16.48 -4.81
C GLN A 155 3.67 16.10 -3.84
N MET A 156 3.35 15.48 -2.69
CA MET A 156 4.35 14.98 -1.75
C MET A 156 5.32 14.00 -2.41
N LEU A 157 4.81 13.11 -3.26
CA LEU A 157 5.63 12.18 -4.03
C LEU A 157 6.58 12.90 -5.01
N ARG A 158 6.08 13.95 -5.69
CA ARG A 158 6.88 14.76 -6.62
C ARG A 158 7.95 15.56 -5.91
N ASP A 159 7.62 16.24 -4.83
CA ASP A 159 8.56 17.09 -4.06
C ASP A 159 9.72 16.25 -3.51
N ARG A 160 9.39 15.08 -2.96
CA ARG A 160 10.41 14.11 -2.53
C ARG A 160 11.16 13.49 -3.71
N GLY A 161 10.59 13.48 -4.92
CA GLY A 161 11.29 13.06 -6.14
C GLY A 161 12.27 14.13 -6.65
N SER A 162 11.92 15.41 -6.54
CA SER A 162 12.68 16.56 -7.04
C SER A 162 13.82 17.00 -6.13
N GLU A 163 13.71 16.88 -4.80
CA GLU A 163 14.83 17.02 -3.85
C GLU A 163 16.06 16.18 -4.27
N ARG A 164 15.80 15.06 -4.94
CA ARG A 164 16.83 14.14 -5.43
C ARG A 164 17.51 14.56 -6.73
N ARG A 165 16.86 15.38 -7.56
CA ARG A 165 17.45 15.95 -8.79
C ARG A 165 18.36 17.14 -8.47
N GLY A 166 18.02 17.95 -7.47
CA GLY A 166 18.85 19.07 -7.03
C GLY A 166 20.20 18.62 -6.45
N ASN A 167 20.21 17.56 -5.63
CA ASN A 167 21.41 17.05 -4.96
C ASN A 167 22.36 16.22 -5.88
N ARG A 168 22.11 16.19 -7.19
CA ARG A 168 22.97 15.53 -8.19
C ARG A 168 23.74 16.53 -9.07
N VAL A 169 23.52 17.83 -8.89
CA VAL A 169 24.15 18.92 -9.67
C VAL A 169 25.00 19.83 -8.77
N SER A 170 25.41 19.33 -7.59
CA SER A 170 26.29 20.03 -6.63
C SER A 170 27.58 19.25 -6.45
#